data_AF-A0A7X7A0B9-F1
#
_entry.id   AF-A0A7X7A0B9-F1
#
_cell.length_a   1.000
_cell.length_b   1.000
_cell.length_c   1.000
_cell.angle_alpha   90.00
_cell.angle_beta   90.00
_cell.angle_gamma   90.00
#
_symmetry.space_group_name_H-M   'P 1'
#
loop_
_entity.id
_entity.type
_entity.pdbx_description
1 polymer ?
#
loop_
_entity_poly.entity_id
_entity_poly.type
_entity_poly.pdbx_seq_one_letter_code
_entity_poly.pdbx_strand_id
1 'polypeptide(L)'
;MDYLLSLLPGMLQGTKVTLQLFFLTLIMALPLGIIFAIARLSKFKPLNIFMQFYIWIFRGTPLLLQLLFVYFGLTIVGITLDRFTAAVLAFVLNYAAYLAEIYRAGIQSIDKGQYEAADVLGLTRYQTMTKIILPQVFKRVLPPISNEVINLIKDTALIYAIGMSELLRVAKTAAVT
;
A
#
# COMPACT_ATOMS: atom_id res chain seq x y z
N MET A 1 -25.25 -26.59 -15.15
CA MET A 1 -25.58 -25.16 -15.01
C MET A 1 -25.96 -24.85 -13.56
N ASP A 2 -26.75 -25.68 -12.90
CA ASP A 2 -27.20 -25.47 -11.52
C ASP A 2 -26.07 -25.42 -10.48
N TYR A 3 -25.02 -26.21 -10.67
CA TYR A 3 -23.82 -26.14 -9.84
C TYR A 3 -23.14 -24.76 -9.91
N LEU A 4 -22.95 -24.18 -11.11
CA LEU A 4 -22.39 -22.83 -11.26
C LEU A 4 -23.28 -21.77 -10.59
N LEU A 5 -24.60 -21.90 -10.73
CA LEU A 5 -25.56 -21.00 -10.08
C LEU A 5 -25.53 -21.12 -8.56
N SER A 6 -25.24 -22.30 -8.01
CA SER A 6 -25.09 -22.54 -6.57
C SER A 6 -23.81 -21.92 -5.98
N LEU A 7 -22.77 -21.70 -6.80
CA LEU A 7 -21.51 -21.08 -6.38
C LEU A 7 -21.56 -19.54 -6.40
N LEU A 8 -22.42 -18.95 -7.25
CA LEU A 8 -22.51 -17.50 -7.41
C LEU A 8 -22.69 -16.72 -6.10
N PRO A 9 -23.57 -17.10 -5.16
CA PRO A 9 -23.75 -16.37 -3.90
C PRO A 9 -22.47 -16.33 -3.06
N GLY A 10 -21.75 -17.46 -2.98
CA GLY A 10 -20.47 -17.55 -2.30
C GLY A 10 -19.42 -16.66 -2.96
N MET A 11 -19.32 -16.72 -4.30
CA MET A 11 -18.33 -15.94 -5.05
C MET A 11 -18.57 -14.44 -4.92
N LEU A 12 -19.83 -14.00 -4.97
CA LEU A 12 -20.20 -12.59 -4.75
C LEU A 12 -19.83 -12.13 -3.33
N GLN A 13 -20.07 -12.96 -2.32
CA GLN A 13 -19.68 -12.66 -0.95
C GLN A 13 -18.15 -12.58 -0.79
N GLY A 14 -17.41 -13.50 -1.41
CA GLY A 14 -15.93 -13.47 -1.43
C GLY A 14 -15.39 -12.21 -2.11
N THR A 15 -15.94 -11.86 -3.28
CA THR A 15 -15.61 -10.61 -3.99
C THR A 15 -15.87 -9.38 -3.13
N LYS A 16 -16.97 -9.36 -2.37
CA LYS A 16 -17.27 -8.24 -1.46
C LYS A 16 -16.17 -8.04 -0.42
N VAL A 17 -15.68 -9.12 0.20
CA VAL A 17 -14.58 -9.05 1.18
C VAL A 17 -13.29 -8.56 0.52
N THR A 18 -12.95 -9.10 -0.65
CA THR A 18 -11.80 -8.66 -1.46
C THR A 18 -11.87 -7.16 -1.77
N LEU A 19 -13.01 -6.66 -2.26
CA LEU A 19 -13.18 -5.25 -2.59
C LEU A 19 -13.14 -4.35 -1.35
N GLN A 20 -13.73 -4.79 -0.23
CA GLN A 20 -13.66 -4.05 1.03
C GLN A 20 -12.23 -3.87 1.50
N LEU A 21 -11.43 -4.95 1.54
CA LEU A 21 -10.03 -4.88 1.92
C LEU A 21 -9.22 -4.02 0.94
N PHE A 22 -9.44 -4.20 -0.36
CA PHE A 22 -8.80 -3.44 -1.42
C PHE A 22 -9.02 -1.94 -1.27
N PHE A 23 -10.28 -1.48 -1.23
CA PHE A 23 -10.59 -0.05 -1.16
C PHE A 23 -10.12 0.56 0.16
N LEU A 24 -10.31 -0.15 1.28
CA LEU A 24 -9.91 0.37 2.58
C LEU A 24 -8.39 0.50 2.68
N THR A 25 -7.65 -0.48 2.19
CA THR A 25 -6.18 -0.40 2.10
C THR A 25 -5.75 0.75 1.21
N LEU A 26 -6.35 0.87 0.02
CA LEU A 26 -5.98 1.91 -0.94
C LEU A 26 -6.20 3.33 -0.39
N ILE A 27 -7.38 3.57 0.20
CA ILE A 27 -7.76 4.88 0.77
C ILE A 27 -6.84 5.28 1.92
N MET A 28 -6.36 4.32 2.73
CA MET A 28 -5.47 4.61 3.84
C MET A 28 -3.99 4.69 3.42
N ALA A 29 -3.53 3.78 2.55
CA ALA A 29 -2.14 3.69 2.15
C ALA A 29 -1.69 4.84 1.23
N LEU A 30 -2.58 5.35 0.36
CA LEU A 30 -2.28 6.50 -0.52
C LEU A 30 -1.84 7.76 0.26
N PRO A 31 -2.64 8.29 1.21
CA PRO A 31 -2.24 9.46 1.99
C PRO A 31 -1.09 9.14 2.94
N LEU A 32 -1.07 7.95 3.57
CA LEU A 32 0.05 7.55 4.44
C LEU A 32 1.37 7.48 3.68
N GLY A 33 1.37 6.98 2.45
CA GLY A 33 2.53 6.95 1.58
C GLY A 33 3.10 8.36 1.34
N ILE A 34 2.25 9.36 1.11
CA ILE A 34 2.70 10.75 0.94
C ILE A 34 3.33 11.27 2.24
N ILE A 35 2.67 11.06 3.38
CA ILE A 35 3.17 11.48 4.69
C ILE A 35 4.54 10.84 4.97
N PHE A 36 4.66 9.54 4.72
CA PHE A 36 5.89 8.78 4.90
C PHE A 36 7.00 9.21 3.92
N ALA A 37 6.67 9.54 2.68
CA ALA A 37 7.62 10.09 1.72
C ALA A 37 8.16 11.45 2.16
N ILE A 38 7.30 12.35 2.65
CA ILE A 38 7.70 13.66 3.18
C ILE A 38 8.59 13.48 4.42
N ALA A 39 8.19 12.60 5.35
CA ALA A 39 8.98 12.29 6.53
C ALA A 39 10.35 11.70 6.17
N ARG A 40 10.41 10.85 5.14
CA ARG A 40 11.64 10.28 4.60
C ARG A 40 12.51 11.32 3.87
N LEU A 41 11.93 12.37 3.29
CA LEU A 41 12.66 13.48 2.66
C LEU A 41 13.03 14.60 3.65
N SER A 42 12.61 14.50 4.90
CA SER A 42 12.89 15.51 5.93
C SER A 42 14.38 15.67 6.18
N LYS A 43 14.80 16.92 6.45
CA LYS A 43 16.16 17.24 6.92
C LYS A 43 16.41 16.78 8.36
N PHE A 44 15.35 16.50 9.12
CA PHE A 44 15.46 16.03 10.50
C PHE A 44 15.90 14.55 10.52
N LYS A 45 17.19 14.34 10.81
CA LYS A 45 17.85 13.01 10.69
C LYS A 45 17.13 11.88 11.45
N PRO A 46 16.65 12.06 12.70
CA PRO A 46 15.98 10.97 13.41
C PRO A 46 14.73 10.47 12.68
N LEU A 47 13.88 11.38 12.18
CA LEU A 47 12.68 11.03 11.43
C LEU A 47 13.02 10.36 10.08
N ASN A 48 14.02 10.89 9.39
CA ASN A 48 14.51 10.32 8.13
C ASN A 48 15.00 8.87 8.30
N ILE A 49 15.79 8.60 9.36
CA ILE A 49 16.33 7.27 9.67
C ILE A 49 15.23 6.31 10.11
N PHE A 50 14.31 6.76 10.98
CA PHE A 50 13.18 5.95 11.39
C PHE A 50 12.34 5.51 10.19
N MET A 51 12.01 6.44 9.30
CA MET A 51 11.28 6.12 8.08
C MET A 51 12.08 5.25 7.11
N GLN A 52 13.41 5.36 7.09
CA GLN A 52 14.26 4.46 6.31
C GLN A 52 14.10 3.02 6.78
N PHE A 53 14.17 2.82 8.09
CA PHE A 53 14.09 1.52 8.71
C PHE A 53 12.70 0.91 8.52
N TYR A 54 11.63 1.70 8.71
CA TYR A 54 10.27 1.30 8.39
C TYR A 54 10.14 0.83 6.95
N ILE A 55 10.53 1.66 5.96
CA ILE A 55 10.40 1.33 4.54
C ILE A 55 11.23 0.08 4.20
N TRP A 56 12.43 -0.05 4.78
CA TRP A 56 13.31 -1.18 4.57
C TRP A 56 12.71 -2.50 5.09
N ILE A 57 12.11 -2.50 6.29
CA ILE A 57 11.43 -3.68 6.83
C ILE A 57 10.24 -4.07 5.96
N PHE A 58 9.32 -3.13 5.71
CA PHE A 58 8.04 -3.47 5.09
C PHE A 58 8.19 -3.85 3.61
N ARG A 59 9.18 -3.32 2.92
CA ARG A 59 9.51 -3.73 1.53
C ARG A 59 10.49 -4.91 1.47
N GLY A 60 11.26 -5.15 2.54
CA GLY A 60 12.23 -6.23 2.63
C GLY A 60 11.66 -7.54 3.17
N THR A 61 10.43 -7.55 3.67
CA THR A 61 9.78 -8.74 4.24
C THR A 61 8.50 -9.10 3.48
N PRO A 62 8.16 -10.39 3.33
CA PRO A 62 6.94 -10.80 2.63
C PRO A 62 5.67 -10.28 3.30
N LEU A 63 4.71 -9.78 2.51
CA LEU A 63 3.40 -9.35 3.02
C LEU A 63 2.67 -10.47 3.78
N LEU A 64 2.78 -11.72 3.31
CA LEU A 64 2.22 -12.88 4.01
C LEU A 64 2.79 -13.02 5.43
N LEU A 65 4.10 -12.84 5.60
CA LEU A 65 4.74 -12.91 6.92
C LEU A 65 4.24 -11.77 7.82
N GLN A 66 4.11 -10.55 7.28
CA GLN A 66 3.58 -9.41 8.02
C GLN A 66 2.13 -9.65 8.45
N LEU A 67 1.29 -10.20 7.57
CA LEU A 67 -0.08 -10.58 7.89
C LEU A 67 -0.16 -11.59 9.04
N LEU A 68 0.63 -12.67 8.94
CA LEU A 68 0.70 -13.69 9.98
C LEU A 68 1.23 -13.13 11.30
N PHE A 69 2.23 -12.24 11.25
CA PHE A 69 2.78 -11.58 12.42
C PHE A 69 1.76 -10.65 13.08
N VAL A 70 1.04 -9.84 12.31
CA VAL A 70 0.01 -8.94 12.84
C VAL A 70 -1.13 -9.71 13.48
N TYR A 71 -1.56 -10.84 12.90
CA TYR A 71 -2.66 -11.63 13.46
C TYR A 71 -2.21 -12.53 14.64
N PHE A 72 -1.18 -13.35 14.44
CA PHE A 72 -0.72 -14.32 15.44
C PHE A 72 0.32 -13.75 16.40
N GLY A 73 1.29 -12.99 15.89
CA GLY A 73 2.40 -12.46 16.67
C GLY A 73 1.98 -11.40 17.70
N LEU A 74 1.07 -10.49 17.33
CA LEU A 74 0.55 -9.48 18.26
C LEU A 74 -0.23 -10.09 19.43
N THR A 75 -0.86 -11.25 19.23
CA THR A 75 -1.57 -11.97 20.30
C THR A 75 -0.61 -12.38 21.42
N ILE A 76 0.66 -12.67 21.12
CA ILE A 76 1.70 -13.05 22.10
C ILE A 76 2.00 -11.90 23.07
N VAL A 77 1.88 -10.65 22.60
CA VAL A 77 2.09 -9.44 23.42
C VAL A 77 0.78 -8.88 24.00
N GLY A 78 -0.30 -9.65 23.94
CA GLY A 78 -1.60 -9.30 24.53
C GLY A 78 -2.51 -8.46 23.65
N ILE A 79 -2.18 -8.25 22.36
CA ILE A 79 -3.01 -7.49 21.42
C ILE A 79 -3.73 -8.48 20.49
N THR A 80 -5.03 -8.62 20.70
CA THR A 80 -5.89 -9.48 19.87
C THR A 80 -6.66 -8.64 18.86
N LEU A 81 -6.43 -8.88 17.56
CA LEU A 81 -7.16 -8.26 16.46
C LEU A 81 -8.06 -9.29 15.79
N ASP A 82 -9.24 -8.88 15.35
CA ASP A 82 -10.01 -9.72 14.43
C ASP A 82 -9.28 -9.85 13.08
N ARG A 83 -9.63 -10.88 12.31
CA ARG A 83 -8.94 -11.22 11.06
C ARG A 83 -8.96 -10.08 10.04
N PHE A 84 -10.08 -9.37 9.93
CA PHE A 84 -10.22 -8.31 8.95
C PHE A 84 -9.38 -7.09 9.35
N THR A 85 -9.43 -6.68 10.62
CA THR A 85 -8.59 -5.59 11.13
C THR A 85 -7.10 -5.91 11.03
N ALA A 86 -6.70 -7.15 11.33
CA ALA A 86 -5.31 -7.59 11.18
C ALA A 86 -4.85 -7.53 9.71
N ALA A 87 -5.71 -7.97 8.78
CA ALA A 87 -5.44 -7.86 7.34
C ALA A 87 -5.30 -6.41 6.89
N VAL A 88 -6.25 -5.56 7.24
CA VAL A 88 -6.23 -4.12 6.91
C VAL A 88 -4.96 -3.46 7.44
N LEU A 89 -4.60 -3.72 8.70
CA LEU A 89 -3.39 -3.15 9.31
C LEU A 89 -2.12 -3.59 8.59
N ALA A 90 -1.95 -4.90 8.36
CA ALA A 90 -0.78 -5.43 7.67
C ALA A 90 -0.65 -4.87 6.24
N PHE A 91 -1.75 -4.84 5.49
CA PHE A 91 -1.79 -4.35 4.13
C PHE A 91 -1.52 -2.85 4.04
N VAL A 92 -2.14 -2.04 4.92
CA VAL A 92 -1.93 -0.59 4.93
C VAL A 92 -0.48 -0.24 5.23
N LEU A 93 0.14 -0.88 6.22
CA LEU A 93 1.53 -0.61 6.55
C LEU A 93 2.46 -1.02 5.42
N ASN A 94 2.24 -2.19 4.81
CA ASN A 94 3.00 -2.65 3.67
C ASN A 94 2.89 -1.68 2.48
N TYR A 95 1.67 -1.44 2.00
CA TYR A 95 1.43 -0.61 0.82
C TYR A 95 1.82 0.85 1.05
N ALA A 96 1.68 1.39 2.25
CA ALA A 96 2.19 2.72 2.58
C ALA A 96 3.72 2.82 2.42
N ALA A 97 4.47 1.75 2.73
CA ALA A 97 5.92 1.72 2.54
C ALA A 97 6.31 1.71 1.05
N TYR A 98 5.62 0.92 0.22
CA TYR A 98 5.83 0.91 -1.24
C TYR A 98 5.48 2.26 -1.87
N LEU A 99 4.32 2.81 -1.52
CA LEU A 99 3.87 4.11 -2.02
C LEU A 99 4.80 5.24 -1.57
N ALA A 100 5.28 5.22 -0.32
CA ALA A 100 6.26 6.19 0.17
C ALA A 100 7.53 6.22 -0.68
N GLU A 101 8.03 5.04 -1.05
CA GLU A 101 9.20 4.96 -1.91
C GLU A 101 8.90 5.47 -3.33
N ILE A 102 7.74 5.12 -3.89
CA ILE A 102 7.32 5.60 -5.21
C ILE A 102 7.25 7.13 -5.24
N TYR A 103 6.62 7.76 -4.24
CA TYR A 103 6.56 9.22 -4.15
C TYR A 103 7.95 9.82 -3.98
N ARG A 104 8.80 9.26 -3.10
CA ARG A 104 10.18 9.72 -2.89
C ARG A 104 11.01 9.64 -4.17
N ALA A 105 10.94 8.52 -4.88
CA ALA A 105 11.63 8.30 -6.14
C ALA A 105 11.10 9.24 -7.23
N GLY A 106 9.79 9.45 -7.28
CA GLY A 106 9.15 10.42 -8.17
C GLY A 106 9.72 11.83 -7.99
N ILE A 107 9.80 12.31 -6.74
CA ILE A 107 10.38 13.63 -6.40
C ILE A 107 11.85 13.71 -6.79
N GLN A 108 12.64 12.68 -6.47
CA GLN A 108 14.08 12.66 -6.77
C GLN A 108 14.40 12.49 -8.25
N SER A 109 13.48 11.95 -9.04
CA SER A 109 13.68 11.76 -10.47
C SER A 109 13.70 13.09 -11.24
N ILE A 110 13.14 14.17 -10.66
CA ILE A 110 13.07 15.47 -11.34
C ILE A 110 14.49 16.04 -11.51
N ASP A 111 14.78 16.48 -12.74
CA ASP A 111 16.08 17.01 -13.11
C ASP A 111 16.47 18.23 -12.27
N LYS A 112 17.75 18.30 -11.86
CA LYS A 112 18.25 19.40 -11.03
C LYS A 112 18.10 20.76 -11.74
N GLY A 113 18.19 20.80 -13.07
CA GLY A 113 17.97 21.98 -13.89
C GLY A 113 16.58 22.60 -13.73
N GLN A 114 15.55 21.82 -13.36
CA GLN A 114 14.23 22.38 -13.03
C GLN A 114 14.27 23.21 -11.74
N TYR A 115 15.05 22.77 -10.75
CA TYR A 115 15.24 23.50 -9.51
C TYR A 115 16.14 24.73 -9.71
N GLU A 116 17.22 24.59 -10.48
CA GLU A 116 18.14 25.68 -10.80
C GLU A 116 17.45 26.77 -11.65
N ALA A 117 16.69 26.40 -12.68
CA ALA A 117 15.92 27.36 -13.47
C ALA A 117 14.88 28.11 -12.63
N ALA A 118 14.21 27.41 -11.71
CA ALA A 118 13.26 28.05 -10.80
C ALA A 118 13.94 29.05 -9.85
N ASP A 119 15.15 28.74 -9.40
CA ASP A 119 15.97 29.61 -8.55
C ASP A 119 16.43 30.86 -9.32
N VAL A 120 16.88 30.71 -10.57
CA VAL A 120 17.25 31.82 -11.47
C VAL A 120 16.06 32.75 -11.75
N LEU A 121 14.85 32.18 -11.85
CA LEU A 121 13.61 32.94 -12.01
C LEU A 121 13.10 33.57 -10.69
N GLY A 122 13.82 33.41 -9.58
CA GLY A 122 13.46 33.98 -8.28
C GLY A 122 12.24 33.35 -7.63
N LEU A 123 11.87 32.12 -8.03
CA LEU A 123 10.70 31.44 -7.47
C LEU A 123 10.97 30.95 -6.05
N THR A 124 10.02 31.18 -5.16
CA THR A 124 10.06 30.63 -3.80
C THR A 124 10.00 29.10 -3.82
N ARG A 125 10.54 28.44 -2.80
CA ARG A 125 10.47 26.97 -2.66
C ARG A 125 9.06 26.41 -2.77
N TYR A 126 8.07 27.15 -2.24
CA TYR A 126 6.66 26.78 -2.36
C TYR A 126 6.20 26.82 -3.82
N GLN A 127 6.45 27.92 -4.54
CA GLN A 127 6.11 28.05 -5.95
C GLN A 127 6.80 27.00 -6.81
N THR A 128 8.10 26.77 -6.61
CA THR A 128 8.86 25.73 -7.31
C THR A 128 8.23 24.35 -7.08
N MET A 129 7.93 24.01 -5.82
CA MET A 129 7.33 22.73 -5.49
C MET A 129 5.94 22.56 -6.11
N THR A 130 5.03 23.53 -5.93
CA THR A 130 3.63 23.36 -6.34
C THR A 130 3.39 23.56 -7.83
N LYS A 131 4.12 24.48 -8.47
CA LYS A 131 3.87 24.85 -9.88
C LYS A 131 4.74 24.09 -10.87
N ILE A 132 5.92 23.62 -10.46
CA ILE A 132 6.89 22.99 -11.36
C ILE A 132 7.07 21.51 -11.00
N ILE A 133 7.45 21.22 -9.76
CA ILE A 133 7.87 19.87 -9.35
C ILE A 133 6.68 18.93 -9.20
N LEU A 134 5.69 19.25 -8.36
CA LEU A 134 4.55 18.37 -8.07
C LEU A 134 3.77 17.92 -9.33
N PRO A 135 3.46 18.79 -10.30
CA PRO A 135 2.79 18.36 -11.53
C PRO A 135 3.60 17.33 -12.34
N GLN A 136 4.93 17.45 -12.35
CA GLN A 136 5.82 16.49 -13.00
C GLN A 136 5.91 15.19 -12.22
N VAL A 137 6.05 15.28 -10.89
CA VAL A 137 6.08 14.12 -10.00
C VAL A 137 4.81 13.31 -10.16
N PHE A 138 3.63 13.94 -10.17
CA PHE A 138 2.34 13.27 -10.35
C PHE A 138 2.34 12.38 -11.61
N LYS A 139 2.78 12.91 -12.74
CA LYS A 139 2.86 12.16 -14.01
C LYS A 139 3.83 10.97 -13.93
N ARG A 140 4.91 11.09 -13.17
CA ARG A 140 5.94 10.05 -13.01
C ARG A 140 5.54 8.95 -12.02
N VAL A 141 4.80 9.30 -10.97
CA VAL A 141 4.37 8.34 -9.94
C VAL A 141 3.08 7.61 -10.31
N LEU A 142 2.25 8.17 -11.19
CA LEU A 142 0.97 7.55 -11.55
C LEU A 142 1.13 6.14 -12.14
N PRO A 143 2.07 5.86 -13.08
CA PRO A 143 2.29 4.50 -13.58
C PRO A 143 2.71 3.49 -12.49
N PRO A 144 3.75 3.72 -11.66
CA PRO A 144 4.12 2.78 -10.61
C PRO A 144 3.05 2.65 -9.52
N ILE A 145 2.32 3.72 -9.17
CA ILE A 145 1.16 3.60 -8.25
C ILE A 145 0.12 2.65 -8.84
N SER A 146 -0.19 2.78 -10.14
CA SER A 146 -1.16 1.91 -10.81
C SER A 146 -0.73 0.44 -10.76
N ASN A 147 0.57 0.16 -10.90
CA ASN A 147 1.11 -1.19 -10.73
C ASN A 147 0.89 -1.72 -9.31
N GLU A 148 1.13 -0.90 -8.28
CA GLU A 148 0.86 -1.30 -6.89
C GLU A 148 -0.64 -1.50 -6.62
N VAL A 149 -1.52 -0.71 -7.23
CA VAL A 149 -2.97 -0.92 -7.12
C VAL A 149 -3.38 -2.29 -7.71
N ILE A 150 -2.79 -2.67 -8.85
CA ILE A 150 -3.03 -3.99 -9.46
C ILE A 150 -2.48 -5.11 -8.56
N ASN A 151 -1.31 -4.92 -7.97
CA ASN A 151 -0.75 -5.88 -7.02
C ASN A 151 -1.64 -6.02 -5.78
N LEU A 152 -2.20 -4.92 -5.26
CA LEU A 152 -3.06 -4.94 -4.09
C LEU A 152 -4.28 -5.85 -4.28
N ILE A 153 -4.92 -5.78 -5.45
CA ILE A 153 -6.04 -6.67 -5.78
C ILE A 153 -5.59 -8.14 -5.70
N LYS A 154 -4.43 -8.48 -6.26
CA LYS A 154 -3.89 -9.86 -6.25
C LYS A 154 -3.53 -10.30 -4.84
N ASP A 155 -2.89 -9.43 -4.07
CA ASP A 155 -2.42 -9.71 -2.73
C ASP A 155 -3.57 -9.92 -1.75
N THR A 156 -4.77 -9.37 -1.99
CA THR A 156 -5.93 -9.64 -1.12
C THR A 156 -6.20 -11.13 -0.94
N ALA A 157 -5.81 -11.98 -1.90
CA ALA A 157 -5.92 -13.44 -1.79
C ALA A 157 -5.08 -14.04 -0.63
N LEU A 158 -4.06 -13.33 -0.13
CA LEU A 158 -3.22 -13.78 0.98
C LEU A 158 -3.99 -13.91 2.30
N ILE A 159 -5.13 -13.22 2.47
CA ILE A 159 -5.94 -13.33 3.69
C ILE A 159 -6.58 -14.71 3.87
N TYR A 160 -6.57 -15.55 2.81
CA TYR A 160 -6.85 -16.98 2.93
C TYR A 160 -5.99 -17.64 4.03
N ALA A 161 -4.73 -17.21 4.20
CA ALA A 161 -3.79 -17.80 5.15
C ALA A 161 -4.20 -17.64 6.62
N ILE A 162 -5.01 -16.63 6.94
CA ILE A 162 -5.58 -16.43 8.29
C ILE A 162 -7.01 -16.97 8.40
N GLY A 163 -7.44 -17.77 7.41
CA GLY A 163 -8.76 -18.41 7.41
C GLY A 163 -9.90 -17.43 7.17
N MET A 164 -9.70 -16.36 6.41
CA MET A 164 -10.82 -15.53 5.92
C MET A 164 -11.45 -16.13 4.67
N SER A 165 -12.78 -15.98 4.54
CA SER A 165 -13.53 -16.35 3.34
C SER A 165 -13.52 -15.18 2.37
N GLU A 166 -12.63 -15.25 1.39
CA GLU A 166 -12.55 -14.35 0.25
C GLU A 166 -12.71 -15.12 -1.07
N LEU A 167 -12.60 -14.44 -2.21
CA LEU A 167 -12.90 -15.00 -3.52
C LEU A 167 -12.11 -16.30 -3.83
N LEU A 168 -10.81 -16.33 -3.55
CA LEU A 168 -9.95 -17.50 -3.74
C LEU A 168 -10.37 -18.66 -2.83
N ARG A 169 -10.74 -18.40 -1.57
CA ARG A 169 -11.24 -19.43 -0.66
C ARG A 169 -12.50 -20.08 -1.20
N VAL A 170 -13.45 -19.28 -1.66
CA VAL A 170 -14.71 -19.78 -2.23
C VAL A 170 -14.41 -20.64 -3.47
N ALA A 171 -13.53 -20.17 -4.35
CA ALA A 171 -13.11 -20.93 -5.52
C ALA A 171 -12.43 -22.26 -5.16
N LYS A 172 -11.55 -22.27 -4.15
CA LYS A 172 -10.89 -23.51 -3.68
C LYS A 172 -11.87 -24.49 -3.06
N THR A 173 -12.81 -24.03 -2.22
CA THR A 173 -13.81 -24.91 -1.60
C THR A 173 -14.73 -25.51 -2.66
N ALA A 174 -15.14 -24.73 -3.66
CA ALA A 174 -15.90 -25.22 -4.80
C ALA A 174 -15.13 -26.30 -5.59
N ALA A 175 -13.86 -26.06 -5.93
CA ALA A 175 -13.08 -27.00 -6.75
C ALA A 175 -12.86 -28.40 -6.13
N VAL A 176 -13.01 -28.53 -4.81
CA VAL A 176 -12.80 -29.79 -4.08
C VAL A 176 -14.14 -30.49 -3.77
N THR A 177 -15.28 -29.88 -4.14
CA THR A 177 -16.64 -30.41 -3.93
C THR A 177 -17.29 -30.80 -5.24
#